data_AF-W1XKG9-F1
#
_entry.id   AF-W1XKG9-F1
#
_cell.length_a   1.000
_cell.length_b   1.000
_cell.length_c   1.000
_cell.angle_alpha   90.00
_cell.angle_beta   90.00
_cell.angle_gamma   90.00
#
_symmetry.space_group_name_H-M   'P 1'
#
loop_
_entity.id
_entity.type
_entity.pdbx_description
1 polymer ?
#
loop_
_entity_poly.entity_id
_entity_poly.type
_entity_poly.pdbx_seq_one_letter_code
_entity_poly.pdbx_strand_id
1 'polypeptide(L)' 'SKKRVLEIAQEYSERGIKCSIIYGDLPPEVRKMQYEQFVNKETKVLVTTDAIGMGVNLPIQRIVFMSIRK' A
#
# COMPACT_ATOMS: atom_id res chain seq x y z
N SER A 1 -0.45 -10.02 -5.89
CA SER A 1 -1.87 -10.04 -6.32
C SER A 1 -2.73 -9.29 -5.30
N LYS A 2 -3.95 -8.84 -5.66
CA LYS A 2 -4.87 -8.13 -4.75
C LYS A 2 -5.08 -8.88 -3.43
N LYS A 3 -5.34 -10.19 -3.51
CA LYS A 3 -5.52 -11.08 -2.36
C LYS A 3 -4.37 -10.96 -1.36
N ARG A 4 -3.13 -11.10 -1.83
CA ARG A 4 -1.93 -11.04 -0.99
C ARG A 4 -1.71 -9.67 -0.34
N VAL A 5 -2.06 -8.59 -1.03
CA VAL A 5 -2.00 -7.24 -0.47
C VAL A 5 -2.97 -7.09 0.72
N LEU A 6 -4.20 -7.61 0.57
CA LEU A 6 -5.20 -7.57 1.63
C LEU A 6 -4.83 -8.48 2.81
N GLU A 7 -4.33 -9.68 2.55
CA GLU A 7 -3.85 -10.62 3.58
C GLU A 7 -2.74 -9.99 4.44
N ILE A 8 -1.74 -9.40 3.80
CA ILE A 8 -0.65 -8.72 4.50
C ILE A 8 -1.21 -7.54 5.29
N ALA A 9 -2.05 -6.69 4.69
CA ALA A 9 -2.61 -5.56 5.39
C ALA A 9 -3.44 -5.98 6.63
N GLN A 10 -4.17 -7.10 6.53
CA GLN A 10 -4.90 -7.68 7.66
C GLN A 10 -3.94 -8.15 8.76
N GLU A 11 -2.87 -8.89 8.42
CA GLU A 11 -1.86 -9.35 9.39
C GLU A 11 -1.25 -8.16 10.16
N TYR A 12 -0.92 -7.07 9.46
CA TYR A 12 -0.39 -5.87 10.09
C TYR A 12 -1.45 -5.18 10.97
N SER A 13 -2.71 -5.14 10.52
CA SER A 13 -3.82 -4.59 11.29
C SER A 13 -4.06 -5.36 12.59
N GLU A 14 -4.01 -6.70 12.56
CA GLU A 14 -4.11 -7.57 13.74
C GLU A 14 -2.98 -7.31 14.74
N ARG A 15 -1.82 -6.86 14.26
CA ARG A 15 -0.66 -6.44 15.07
C ARG A 15 -0.75 -4.98 15.53
N GLY A 16 -1.86 -4.29 15.28
CA GLY A 16 -2.06 -2.87 15.63
C GLY A 16 -1.33 -1.88 14.73
N ILE A 17 -0.82 -2.33 13.58
CA ILE A 17 -0.08 -1.48 12.64
C ILE A 17 -1.03 -1.06 11.51
N LYS A 18 -1.31 0.24 11.43
CA LYS A 18 -2.12 0.80 10.33
C LYS A 18 -1.30 0.89 9.04
N CYS A 19 -1.86 0.34 7.97
CA CYS A 19 -1.27 0.36 6.64
C CYS A 19 -2.18 1.06 5.65
N SER A 20 -1.58 1.80 4.71
CA SER A 20 -2.27 2.20 3.49
C SER A 20 -2.16 1.08 2.45
N ILE A 21 -3.18 0.93 1.61
CA ILE A 21 -3.34 -0.23 0.72
C ILE A 21 -3.61 0.25 -0.71
N ILE A 22 -2.80 -0.22 -1.66
CA ILE A 22 -2.94 0.16 -3.07
C ILE A 22 -2.79 -1.06 -3.98
N TYR A 23 -3.68 -1.20 -4.96
CA TYR A 23 -3.61 -2.23 -5.99
C TYR A 23 -4.32 -1.72 -7.27
N GLY A 24 -4.03 -2.34 -8.41
CA GLY A 24 -4.43 -1.82 -9.73
C GLY A 24 -5.91 -1.50 -9.91
N ASP A 25 -6.79 -2.35 -9.37
CA ASP A 25 -8.25 -2.22 -9.52
C ASP A 25 -8.90 -1.29 -8.48
N LEU A 26 -8.10 -0.60 -7.65
CA LEU A 26 -8.64 0.31 -6.64
C LEU A 26 -9.20 1.58 -7.33
N PRO A 27 -10.45 2.01 -7.01
CA PRO A 27 -11.03 3.22 -7.58
C PRO A 27 -10.13 4.45 -7.38
N PRO A 28 -10.05 5.39 -8.35
CA PRO A 28 -9.14 6.53 -8.29
C PRO A 28 -9.28 7.37 -7.01
N GLU A 29 -10.52 7.59 -6.56
CA GLU A 29 -10.81 8.36 -5.34
C GLU A 29 -10.23 7.69 -4.10
N VAL A 30 -10.50 6.39 -3.92
CA VAL A 30 -9.98 5.61 -2.79
C VAL A 30 -8.46 5.55 -2.84
N ARG A 31 -7.88 5.43 -4.05
CA ARG A 31 -6.42 5.46 -4.24
C ARG A 31 -5.82 6.79 -3.79
N LYS A 32 -6.44 7.91 -4.15
CA LYS A 32 -6.04 9.26 -3.72
C LYS A 32 -6.06 9.38 -2.20
N MET A 33 -7.14 8.94 -1.56
CA MET A 33 -7.23 8.95 -0.09
C MET A 33 -6.12 8.12 0.56
N GLN A 34 -5.82 6.94 0.03
CA GLN A 34 -4.74 6.07 0.54
C GLN A 34 -3.35 6.71 0.38
N TYR A 35 -3.11 7.43 -0.73
CA TYR A 35 -1.88 8.21 -0.90
C TYR A 35 -1.77 9.32 0.13
N GLU A 36 -2.83 10.11 0.31
CA GLU A 36 -2.86 11.22 1.26
C GLU A 36 -2.60 10.74 2.68
N GLN A 37 -3.23 9.63 3.11
CA GLN A 37 -2.97 9.01 4.42
C GLN A 37 -1.50 8.64 4.62
N PHE A 38 -0.86 8.06 3.59
CA PHE A 38 0.55 7.70 3.66
C PHE A 38 1.48 8.93 3.66
N VAL A 39 1.20 9.91 2.79
CA VAL A 39 1.98 11.16 2.69
C VAL A 39 1.89 11.98 3.98
N ASN A 40 0.69 12.07 4.57
CA ASN A 40 0.42 12.74 5.84
C ASN A 40 0.93 11.96 7.05
N LYS A 41 1.54 10.78 6.85
CA LYS A 41 2.08 9.90 7.90
C LYS A 41 1.03 9.37 8.88
N GLU A 42 -0.25 9.35 8.47
CA GLU A 42 -1.33 8.68 9.22
C GLU A 42 -1.10 7.17 9.26
N THR A 43 -0.53 6.63 8.19
CA THR A 43 0.00 5.26 8.10
C THR A 43 1.50 5.33 7.85
N LYS A 44 2.24 4.40 8.47
CA LYS A 44 3.70 4.29 8.29
C LYS A 44 4.12 3.28 7.24
N VAL A 45 3.19 2.40 6.85
CA VAL A 45 3.44 1.28 5.95
C VAL A 45 2.46 1.36 4.79
N LEU A 46 2.97 1.22 3.57
CA LEU A 46 2.19 1.09 2.36
C LEU A 46 2.35 -0.34 1.83
N VAL A 47 1.25 -1.07 1.74
CA VAL A 47 1.21 -2.41 1.14
C VAL A 47 0.62 -2.27 -0.26
N THR A 48 1.39 -2.65 -1.28
CA THR A 48 0.98 -2.42 -2.67
C THR A 48 1.51 -3.46 -3.65
N THR A 49 0.97 -3.46 -4.86
CA THR A 49 1.53 -4.19 -6.01
C THR A 49 2.45 -3.27 -6.83
N ASP A 50 2.82 -3.73 -8.03
CA ASP A 50 3.42 -2.94 -9.12
C ASP A 50 2.65 -1.64 -9.48
N ALA A 51 1.41 -1.48 -9.01
CA ALA A 51 0.62 -0.26 -9.14
C ALA A 51 1.33 1.01 -8.59
N ILE A 52 2.32 0.84 -7.71
CA ILE A 52 3.14 1.96 -7.20
C ILE A 52 3.99 2.63 -8.29
N GLY A 53 4.30 1.91 -9.37
CA GLY A 53 5.11 2.43 -10.48
C GLY A 53 4.37 3.42 -11.39
N MET A 54 3.08 3.71 -11.13
CA MET A 54 2.24 4.53 -11.99
C MET A 54 1.98 5.92 -11.40
N GLY A 55 2.91 6.85 -11.64
CA GLY A 55 2.61 8.29 -11.67
C GLY A 55 2.33 8.99 -10.34
N VAL A 56 2.88 8.49 -9.22
CA VAL A 56 2.72 9.12 -7.91
C VAL A 56 4.06 9.35 -7.21
N ASN A 57 4.21 10.54 -6.60
CA ASN A 57 5.39 10.87 -5.82
C ASN A 57 5.12 10.57 -4.34
N LEU A 58 5.60 9.42 -3.86
CA LEU A 58 5.44 9.00 -2.48
C LEU A 58 6.78 9.10 -1.73
N PRO A 59 6.80 9.58 -0.47
CA PRO A 59 8.01 9.71 0.33
C PRO A 59 8.47 8.34 0.87
N ILE A 60 8.80 7.41 -0.01
CA ILE A 60 9.18 6.04 0.33
C ILE A 60 10.66 6.00 0.73
N GLN A 61 10.93 5.57 1.95
CA GLN A 61 12.30 5.43 2.46
C GLN A 61 12.90 4.04 2.19
N ARG A 62 12.05 3.01 2.11
CA ARG A 62 12.46 1.61 1.96
C ARG A 62 11.39 0.83 1.21
N ILE A 63 11.83 0.00 0.27
CA ILE A 63 10.98 -0.99 -0.43
C ILE A 63 11.36 -2.38 0.07
N VAL A 64 10.36 -3.17 0.44
CA VAL A 64 10.51 -4.58 0.83
C VAL A 64 9.70 -5.44 -0.13
N PHE A 65 10.38 -6.26 -0.94
CA PHE A 65 9.69 -7.16 -1.87
C PHE A 65 9.18 -8.40 -1.15
N MET A 66 7.86 -8.53 -1.04
CA MET A 66 7.21 -9.72 -0.45
C MET A 66 7.19 -10.92 -1.40
N SER A 67 7.34 -10.67 -2.70
CA SER A 67 7.55 -11.68 -3.74
C SER A 67 8.24 -11.03 -4.93
N ILE A 68 9.18 -11.75 -5.55
CA ILE A 68 9.87 -11.33 -6.78
C ILE A 68 9.24 -11.94 -8.04
N ARG A 69 8.23 -12.79 -7.87
CA ARG A 69 7.47 -13.44 -8.95
C ARG A 69 5.98 -13.36 -8.65
N LYS A 70 5.17 -13.37 -9.71
CA LYS A 70 3.71 -13.37 -9.58
C LYS A 70 3.21 -14.72 -9.10
#